data_AF-A0A2P7SLD3-F1
#
_entry.id   AF-A0A2P7SLD3-F1
#
_cell.length_a   1.000
_cell.length_b   1.000
_cell.length_c   1.000
_cell.angle_alpha   90.00
_cell.angle_beta   90.00
_cell.angle_gamma   90.00
#
_symmetry.space_group_name_H-M   'P 1'
#
loop_
_entity.id
_entity.type
_entity.pdbx_description
1 polymer ?
#
loop_
_entity_poly.entity_id
_entity_poly.type
_entity_poly.pdbx_seq_one_letter_code
_entity_poly.pdbx_strand_id
1 'polypeptide(L)'
;MKKTKPEELTERQKPGFVSALQVAQRAGVSRSAVSRTFTPGASVSPETREKVMRAAEELGYQVNDLARGLLANASRLVGLVVTKPEVGFRAQLMASLSRALIRRGSVPIIIDTGQTEPELAAARTALFGHRAEATIILSGSPPSSFVDLARCNGQPLIVIGRSEPECDHIRTDNAGAARDAAARFVASGFRRLGLAGSASGTPSIVEREDAFRAEAVRLGAEVIFERGGDSDYAGGREVAQRLLKRSDRPEAIFCVNDLIAFGLMDDARHELGLSLPQDLSVIGFDDVPEAAWDAYNLTTFRQNPDLLAAKAMELLDRRQGNPQLPPMVTKLAAPLVVRQSAELAENSSADGER
;
A
#
# COMPACT_ATOMS: atom_id res chain seq x y z
N MET A 1 54.74 54.10 2.33
CA MET A 1 53.59 53.83 3.22
C MET A 1 53.09 52.44 2.96
N LYS A 2 53.15 51.56 3.98
CA LYS A 2 52.70 50.17 3.93
C LYS A 2 51.18 50.14 3.70
N LYS A 3 50.71 49.45 2.66
CA LYS A 3 49.30 49.02 2.57
C LYS A 3 49.23 47.54 2.93
N THR A 4 48.46 47.30 3.97
CA THR A 4 48.18 46.06 4.68
C THR A 4 47.50 45.04 3.76
N LYS A 5 47.91 43.77 3.80
CA LYS A 5 47.13 42.64 3.27
C LYS A 5 45.93 42.40 4.20
N PRO A 6 44.71 42.18 3.68
CA PRO A 6 43.58 41.77 4.51
C PRO A 6 43.73 40.32 4.96
N GLU A 7 43.26 40.08 6.19
CA GLU A 7 43.21 38.81 6.90
C GLU A 7 42.42 37.74 6.12
N GLU A 8 42.97 36.52 6.07
CA GLU A 8 42.30 35.32 5.57
C GLU A 8 41.12 34.96 6.48
N LEU A 9 39.91 35.12 5.97
CA LEU A 9 38.70 34.58 6.56
C LEU A 9 38.73 33.05 6.42
N THR A 10 38.81 32.37 7.56
CA THR A 10 38.70 30.92 7.74
C THR A 10 37.57 30.29 6.91
N GLU A 11 37.91 29.28 6.10
CA GLU A 11 36.95 28.35 5.50
C GLU A 11 36.06 27.74 6.58
N ARG A 12 34.80 28.16 6.65
CA ARG A 12 33.78 27.41 7.39
C ARG A 12 33.62 26.06 6.70
N GLN A 13 34.17 25.01 7.32
CA GLN A 13 33.93 23.61 6.91
C GLN A 13 32.43 23.41 6.75
N LYS A 14 32.00 23.04 5.54
CA LYS A 14 30.61 22.65 5.29
C LYS A 14 30.24 21.56 6.31
N PRO A 15 29.09 21.65 6.99
CA PRO A 15 28.68 20.61 7.94
C PRO A 15 28.50 19.30 7.19
N GLY A 16 29.51 18.42 7.26
CA GLY A 16 29.44 17.06 6.77
C GLY A 16 28.85 16.13 7.83
N PHE A 17 28.37 14.95 7.42
CA PHE A 17 27.95 13.92 8.36
C PHE A 17 29.07 13.61 9.36
N VAL A 18 28.71 13.46 10.64
CA VAL A 18 29.68 13.09 11.67
C VAL A 18 30.28 11.73 11.31
N SER A 19 31.60 11.65 11.37
CA SER A 19 32.36 10.45 11.05
C SER A 19 32.68 9.63 12.29
N ALA A 20 32.91 8.33 12.11
CA ALA A 20 33.41 7.46 13.17
C ALA A 20 34.75 7.95 13.77
N LEU A 21 35.53 8.72 12.99
CA LEU A 21 36.77 9.33 13.44
C LEU A 21 36.51 10.47 14.45
N GLN A 22 35.52 11.33 14.20
CA GLN A 22 35.13 12.39 15.13
C GLN A 22 34.59 11.82 16.45
N VAL A 23 33.80 10.75 16.39
CA VAL A 23 33.36 10.04 17.60
C VAL A 23 34.55 9.45 18.36
N ALA A 24 35.50 8.82 17.66
CA ALA A 24 36.69 8.26 18.27
C ALA A 24 37.52 9.32 19.01
N GLN A 25 37.71 10.49 18.39
CA GLN A 25 38.40 11.63 18.97
C GLN A 25 37.66 12.16 20.22
N ARG A 26 36.34 12.31 20.15
CA ARG A 26 35.52 12.80 21.27
C ARG A 26 35.48 11.82 22.45
N ALA A 27 35.42 10.51 22.18
CA ALA A 27 35.38 9.47 23.19
C ALA A 27 36.77 9.07 23.74
N GLY A 28 37.86 9.53 23.12
CA GLY A 28 39.23 9.17 23.52
C GLY A 28 39.59 7.71 23.22
N VAL A 29 39.06 7.14 22.14
CA VAL A 29 39.26 5.73 21.75
C VAL A 29 39.71 5.60 20.29
N SER A 30 40.04 4.40 19.84
CA SER A 30 40.36 4.17 18.42
C SER A 30 39.11 4.08 17.53
N ARG A 31 39.25 4.40 16.24
CA ARG A 31 38.18 4.22 15.23
C ARG A 31 37.64 2.78 15.21
N SER A 32 38.53 1.79 15.41
CA SER A 32 38.15 0.38 15.48
C SER A 32 37.31 0.05 16.71
N ALA A 33 37.54 0.73 17.85
CA ALA A 33 36.71 0.59 19.04
C ALA A 33 35.30 1.17 18.81
N VAL A 34 35.18 2.31 18.10
CA VAL A 34 33.89 2.84 17.67
C VAL A 34 33.16 1.83 16.77
N SER A 35 33.83 1.33 15.73
CA SER A 35 33.25 0.32 14.83
C SER A 35 32.76 -0.92 15.58
N ARG A 36 33.56 -1.49 16.50
CA ARG A 36 33.13 -2.64 17.31
C ARG A 36 31.98 -2.32 18.25
N THR A 37 31.90 -1.10 18.77
CA THR A 37 30.78 -0.69 19.64
C THR A 37 29.45 -0.78 18.90
N PHE A 38 29.43 -0.40 17.62
CA PHE A 38 28.23 -0.40 16.78
C PHE A 38 27.98 -1.70 16.02
N THR A 39 28.87 -2.70 16.14
CA THR A 39 28.69 -4.04 15.55
C THR A 39 28.06 -4.99 16.58
N PRO A 40 26.86 -5.54 16.34
CA PRO A 40 26.26 -6.54 17.22
C PRO A 40 27.20 -7.74 17.43
N GLY A 41 27.35 -8.19 18.67
CA GLY A 41 28.19 -9.34 19.04
C GLY A 41 29.70 -9.09 19.07
N ALA A 42 30.19 -7.90 18.69
CA ALA A 42 31.61 -7.59 18.77
C ALA A 42 32.05 -7.30 20.22
N SER A 43 33.22 -7.80 20.59
CA SER A 43 33.81 -7.62 21.93
C SER A 43 34.29 -6.17 22.13
N VAL A 44 33.76 -5.52 23.17
CA VAL A 44 34.17 -4.19 23.64
C VAL A 44 33.87 -4.09 25.14
N SER A 45 34.73 -3.43 25.93
CA SER A 45 34.46 -3.29 27.36
C SER A 45 33.23 -2.42 27.62
N PRO A 46 32.46 -2.66 28.70
CA PRO A 46 31.31 -1.83 29.06
C PRO A 46 31.65 -0.33 29.14
N GLU A 47 32.80 -0.02 29.74
CA GLU A 47 33.30 1.36 29.86
C GLU A 47 33.56 2.02 28.50
N THR A 48 34.18 1.29 27.56
CA THR A 48 34.46 1.81 26.22
C THR A 48 33.16 2.03 25.45
N ARG A 49 32.21 1.09 25.56
CA ARG A 49 30.89 1.20 24.94
C ARG A 49 30.15 2.45 25.43
N GLU A 50 30.16 2.69 26.73
CA GLU A 50 29.52 3.87 27.33
C GLU A 50 30.15 5.19 26.85
N LYS A 51 31.49 5.29 26.82
CA LYS A 51 32.20 6.47 26.28
C LYS A 51 31.83 6.74 24.82
N VAL A 52 31.82 5.69 24.00
CA VAL A 52 31.49 5.79 22.57
C VAL A 52 30.03 6.20 22.34
N MET A 53 29.08 5.59 23.04
CA MET A 53 27.65 5.88 22.88
C MET A 53 27.33 7.32 23.28
N ARG A 54 27.87 7.81 24.39
CA ARG A 54 27.73 9.21 24.82
C ARG A 54 28.32 10.19 23.80
N ALA A 55 29.54 9.93 23.31
CA ALA A 55 30.16 10.78 22.29
C ALA A 55 29.36 10.77 20.97
N ALA A 56 28.77 9.63 20.60
CA ALA A 56 27.93 9.52 19.42
C ALA A 56 26.63 10.31 19.58
N GLU A 57 25.98 10.22 20.74
CA GLU A 57 24.75 10.97 21.05
C GLU A 57 24.99 12.48 21.04
N GLU A 58 26.05 12.96 21.71
CA GLU A 58 26.43 14.38 21.73
C GLU A 58 26.71 14.96 20.33
N LEU A 59 27.27 14.14 19.45
CA LEU A 59 27.61 14.56 18.08
C LEU A 59 26.48 14.28 17.07
N GLY A 60 25.43 13.55 17.44
CA GLY A 60 24.42 13.08 16.49
C GLY A 60 24.95 12.05 15.49
N TYR A 61 25.99 11.28 15.86
CA TYR A 61 26.55 10.24 15.01
C TYR A 61 25.61 9.04 14.88
N GLN A 62 25.41 8.61 13.64
CA GLN A 62 24.77 7.35 13.31
C GLN A 62 25.68 6.54 12.38
N VAL A 63 25.59 5.21 12.48
CA VAL A 63 26.32 4.32 11.57
C VAL A 63 25.77 4.49 10.16
N ASN A 64 26.66 4.62 9.18
CA ASN A 64 26.26 4.61 7.78
C ASN A 64 25.86 3.18 7.37
N ASP A 65 24.56 2.96 7.24
CA ASP A 65 23.98 1.68 6.83
C ASP A 65 24.40 1.21 5.44
N LEU A 66 24.52 2.14 4.49
CA LEU A 66 24.95 1.82 3.12
C LEU A 66 26.40 1.32 3.11
N ALA A 67 27.27 1.98 3.88
CA ALA A 67 28.67 1.56 4.01
C ALA A 67 28.81 0.21 4.72
N ARG A 68 27.99 -0.04 5.76
CA ARG A 68 27.94 -1.32 6.47
C ARG A 68 27.42 -2.45 5.56
N GLY A 69 26.37 -2.17 4.79
CA GLY A 69 25.75 -3.15 3.91
C GLY A 69 26.63 -3.57 2.74
N LEU A 70 27.48 -2.67 2.23
CA LEU A 70 28.48 -2.99 1.20
C LEU A 70 29.49 -4.04 1.68
N LEU A 71 29.99 -3.92 2.92
CA LEU A 71 30.94 -4.87 3.50
C LEU A 71 30.30 -6.23 3.82
N ALA A 72 29.01 -6.23 4.21
CA ALA A 72 28.27 -7.43 4.56
C ALA A 72 27.56 -8.10 3.37
N ASN A 73 27.60 -7.48 2.17
CA ASN A 73 26.75 -7.81 1.02
C ASN A 73 25.26 -8.00 1.40
N ALA A 74 24.79 -7.21 2.37
CA ALA A 74 23.46 -7.31 2.96
C ALA A 74 22.89 -5.91 3.17
N SER A 75 21.75 -5.63 2.57
CA SER A 75 21.03 -4.37 2.70
C SER A 75 19.89 -4.52 3.71
N ARG A 76 19.53 -3.45 4.41
CA ARG A 76 18.27 -3.41 5.19
C ARG A 76 17.14 -2.74 4.41
N LEU A 77 17.41 -2.34 3.17
CA LEU A 77 16.46 -1.61 2.34
C LEU A 77 15.41 -2.57 1.81
N VAL A 78 14.13 -2.21 1.98
CA VAL A 78 13.01 -2.91 1.36
C VAL A 78 12.30 -1.94 0.42
N GLY A 79 12.25 -2.30 -0.86
CA GLY A 79 11.58 -1.49 -1.87
C GLY A 79 10.06 -1.68 -1.80
N LEU A 80 9.32 -0.58 -1.72
CA LEU A 80 7.86 -0.53 -1.81
C LEU A 80 7.51 0.08 -3.16
N VAL A 81 7.18 -0.78 -4.13
CA VAL A 81 6.95 -0.38 -5.53
C VAL A 81 5.45 -0.21 -5.76
N VAL A 82 5.06 0.96 -6.23
CA VAL A 82 3.65 1.38 -6.31
C VAL A 82 3.47 2.47 -7.38
N THR A 83 2.25 2.71 -7.82
CA THR A 83 1.84 3.95 -8.52
C THR A 83 0.91 4.75 -7.64
N LYS A 84 0.93 6.08 -7.77
CA LYS A 84 0.01 7.00 -7.06
C LYS A 84 -0.14 6.61 -5.57
N PRO A 85 0.98 6.50 -4.82
CA PRO A 85 1.01 6.04 -3.44
C PRO A 85 0.04 6.77 -2.52
N GLU A 86 -0.29 8.01 -2.85
CA GLU A 86 -1.15 8.93 -2.10
C GLU A 86 -2.65 8.62 -2.18
N VAL A 87 -3.08 7.74 -3.09
CA VAL A 87 -4.51 7.58 -3.40
C VAL A 87 -5.16 6.42 -2.63
N GLY A 88 -6.17 6.76 -1.83
CA GLY A 88 -7.12 5.81 -1.22
C GLY A 88 -6.46 4.71 -0.40
N PHE A 89 -6.86 3.46 -0.64
CA PHE A 89 -6.34 2.30 0.09
C PHE A 89 -4.80 2.15 0.01
N ARG A 90 -4.18 2.59 -1.09
CA ARG A 90 -2.72 2.49 -1.26
C ARG A 90 -1.97 3.27 -0.19
N ALA A 91 -2.45 4.46 0.17
CA ALA A 91 -1.83 5.27 1.21
C ALA A 91 -1.87 4.55 2.57
N GLN A 92 -3.00 3.92 2.90
CA GLN A 92 -3.18 3.16 4.13
C GLN A 92 -2.27 1.93 4.19
N LEU A 93 -2.18 1.19 3.09
CA LEU A 93 -1.29 0.03 2.97
C LEU A 93 0.19 0.45 3.06
N MET A 94 0.58 1.53 2.38
CA MET A 94 1.95 2.06 2.40
C MET A 94 2.36 2.47 3.81
N ALA A 95 1.49 3.20 4.52
CA ALA A 95 1.75 3.60 5.89
C ALA A 95 1.91 2.38 6.81
N SER A 96 1.09 1.35 6.63
CA SER A 96 1.13 0.12 7.44
C SER A 96 2.39 -0.71 7.16
N LEU A 97 2.76 -0.86 5.89
CA LEU A 97 4.02 -1.51 5.47
C LEU A 97 5.24 -0.76 6.00
N SER A 98 5.27 0.57 5.86
CA SER A 98 6.36 1.41 6.35
C SER A 98 6.57 1.24 7.86
N ARG A 99 5.49 1.33 8.65
CA ARG A 99 5.55 1.10 10.11
C ARG A 99 6.03 -0.32 10.44
N ALA A 100 5.54 -1.34 9.73
CA ALA A 100 5.93 -2.73 9.96
C ALA A 100 7.42 -2.96 9.65
N LEU A 101 7.92 -2.42 8.54
CA LEU A 101 9.32 -2.50 8.13
C LEU A 101 10.26 -1.78 9.11
N ILE A 102 9.88 -0.57 9.55
CA ILE A 102 10.68 0.16 10.55
C ILE A 102 10.75 -0.61 11.86
N ARG A 103 9.64 -1.17 12.35
CA ARG A 103 9.63 -2.00 13.58
C ARG A 103 10.48 -3.26 13.43
N ARG A 104 10.53 -3.83 12.23
CA ARG A 104 11.39 -4.95 11.87
C ARG A 104 12.89 -4.57 11.87
N GLY A 105 13.23 -3.29 11.76
CA GLY A 105 14.61 -2.81 11.60
C GLY A 105 15.07 -2.72 10.15
N SER A 106 14.15 -2.90 9.19
CA SER A 106 14.34 -2.61 7.78
C SER A 106 14.08 -1.12 7.49
N VAL A 107 14.56 -0.67 6.34
CA VAL A 107 14.44 0.72 5.86
C VAL A 107 13.53 0.70 4.63
N PRO A 108 12.27 1.14 4.74
CA PRO A 108 11.39 1.21 3.58
C PRO A 108 11.86 2.30 2.60
N ILE A 109 11.94 1.97 1.32
CA ILE A 109 12.11 2.94 0.24
C ILE A 109 10.90 2.86 -0.67
N ILE A 110 10.20 3.97 -0.84
CA ILE A 110 9.08 4.07 -1.77
C ILE A 110 9.64 4.33 -3.17
N ILE A 111 9.21 3.52 -4.12
CA ILE A 111 9.54 3.66 -5.54
C ILE A 111 8.23 3.83 -6.28
N ASP A 112 7.89 5.09 -6.58
CA ASP A 112 6.79 5.40 -7.48
C ASP A 112 7.22 5.07 -8.91
N THR A 113 6.51 4.16 -9.57
CA THR A 113 6.85 3.75 -10.94
C THR A 113 6.38 4.75 -11.99
N GLY A 114 5.57 5.74 -11.60
CA GLY A 114 4.93 6.65 -12.55
C GLY A 114 4.04 5.89 -13.55
N GLN A 115 3.69 6.56 -14.63
CA GLN A 115 2.83 6.02 -15.70
C GLN A 115 3.50 6.00 -17.08
N THR A 116 4.70 6.56 -17.19
CA THR A 116 5.45 6.65 -18.44
C THR A 116 6.67 5.71 -18.45
N GLU A 117 7.12 5.31 -19.64
CA GLU A 117 8.31 4.47 -19.80
C GLU A 117 9.59 5.06 -19.15
N PRO A 118 9.89 6.37 -19.25
CA PRO A 118 11.03 6.96 -18.56
C PRO A 118 10.95 6.86 -17.03
N GLU A 119 9.76 7.05 -16.44
CA GLU A 119 9.56 6.92 -15.00
C GLU A 119 9.75 5.47 -14.55
N LEU A 120 9.22 4.52 -15.32
CA LEU A 120 9.42 3.09 -15.07
C LEU A 120 10.90 2.71 -15.14
N ALA A 121 11.65 3.25 -16.09
CA ALA A 121 13.10 3.04 -16.22
C ALA A 121 13.89 3.64 -15.04
N ALA A 122 13.50 4.82 -14.56
CA ALA A 122 14.07 5.44 -13.37
C ALA A 122 13.78 4.59 -12.11
N ALA A 123 12.55 4.10 -11.96
CA ALA A 123 12.15 3.20 -10.88
C ALA A 123 12.94 1.88 -10.88
N ARG A 124 13.18 1.29 -12.06
CA ARG A 124 14.07 0.11 -12.22
C ARG A 124 15.48 0.42 -11.74
N THR A 125 16.02 1.55 -12.17
CA THR A 125 17.39 1.97 -11.80
C THR A 125 17.52 2.16 -10.30
N ALA A 126 16.53 2.81 -9.66
CA ALA A 126 16.49 2.97 -8.22
C ALA A 126 16.39 1.61 -7.51
N LEU A 127 15.47 0.75 -7.94
CA LEU A 127 15.26 -0.54 -7.29
C LEU A 127 16.49 -1.46 -7.35
N PHE A 128 17.10 -1.59 -8.53
CA PHE A 128 18.23 -2.49 -8.74
C PHE A 128 19.56 -1.89 -8.27
N GLY A 129 19.70 -0.56 -8.34
CA GLY A 129 20.89 0.15 -7.89
C GLY A 129 21.12 0.06 -6.37
N HIS A 130 20.07 -0.13 -5.58
CA HIS A 130 20.14 -0.13 -4.11
C HIS A 130 20.27 -1.52 -3.47
N ARG A 131 20.31 -2.60 -4.26
CA ARG A 131 20.40 -4.00 -3.77
C ARG A 131 19.49 -4.25 -2.56
N ALA A 132 18.22 -3.85 -2.67
CA ALA A 132 17.24 -4.08 -1.61
C ALA A 132 17.19 -5.56 -1.22
N GLU A 133 17.05 -5.86 0.08
CA GLU A 133 16.93 -7.24 0.57
C GLU A 133 15.64 -7.91 0.10
N ALA A 134 14.62 -7.10 -0.21
CA ALA A 134 13.38 -7.54 -0.81
C ALA A 134 12.64 -6.37 -1.47
N THR A 135 11.67 -6.74 -2.30
CA THR A 135 10.77 -5.81 -2.97
C THR A 135 9.33 -6.24 -2.75
N ILE A 136 8.50 -5.33 -2.25
CA ILE A 136 7.06 -5.50 -2.15
C ILE A 136 6.42 -4.68 -3.26
N ILE A 137 5.66 -5.35 -4.13
CA ILE A 137 5.03 -4.74 -5.30
C ILE A 137 3.52 -4.74 -5.12
N LEU A 138 2.91 -3.56 -5.16
CA LEU A 138 1.48 -3.37 -4.97
C LEU A 138 0.71 -3.57 -6.28
N SER A 139 -0.62 -3.65 -6.20
CA SER A 139 -1.49 -3.82 -7.37
C SER A 139 -1.52 -2.58 -8.26
N GLY A 140 -1.87 -2.79 -9.54
CA GLY A 140 -2.08 -1.75 -10.56
C GLY A 140 -0.85 -1.42 -11.40
N SER A 141 0.33 -1.30 -10.79
CA SER A 141 1.60 -1.10 -11.49
C SER A 141 2.74 -1.70 -10.66
N PRO A 142 3.94 -1.92 -11.21
CA PRO A 142 4.37 -1.81 -12.62
C PRO A 142 3.86 -2.99 -13.47
N PRO A 143 4.10 -3.02 -14.80
CA PRO A 143 3.80 -4.20 -15.63
C PRO A 143 4.54 -5.46 -15.17
N SER A 144 4.03 -6.65 -15.51
CA SER A 144 4.66 -7.94 -15.16
C SER A 144 6.11 -8.06 -15.61
N SER A 145 6.50 -7.41 -16.71
CA SER A 145 7.89 -7.34 -17.18
C SER A 145 8.87 -6.71 -16.18
N PHE A 146 8.38 -5.80 -15.33
CA PHE A 146 9.19 -5.24 -14.24
C PHE A 146 9.41 -6.27 -13.14
N VAL A 147 8.37 -7.03 -12.80
CA VAL A 147 8.42 -8.12 -11.81
C VAL A 147 9.39 -9.20 -12.28
N ASP A 148 9.29 -9.59 -13.56
CA ASP A 148 10.21 -10.55 -14.18
C ASP A 148 11.66 -10.10 -14.11
N LEU A 149 11.94 -8.82 -14.41
CA LEU A 149 13.31 -8.34 -14.31
C LEU A 149 13.82 -8.38 -12.86
N ALA A 150 12.99 -7.97 -11.90
CA ALA A 150 13.38 -7.99 -10.49
C ALA A 150 13.67 -9.42 -10.00
N ARG A 151 12.89 -10.40 -10.48
CA ARG A 151 13.09 -11.83 -10.22
C ARG A 151 14.40 -12.33 -10.84
N CYS A 152 14.65 -12.00 -12.12
CA CYS A 152 15.90 -12.36 -12.80
C CYS A 152 17.14 -11.76 -12.14
N ASN A 153 17.00 -10.61 -11.46
CA ASN A 153 18.06 -10.00 -10.67
C ASN A 153 18.23 -10.63 -9.26
N GLY A 154 17.50 -11.70 -8.96
CA GLY A 154 17.59 -12.45 -7.71
C GLY A 154 16.99 -11.75 -6.48
N GLN A 155 16.16 -10.71 -6.67
CA GLN A 155 15.50 -10.04 -5.56
C GLN A 155 14.33 -10.89 -5.03
N PRO A 156 14.22 -11.12 -3.71
CA PRO A 156 13.00 -11.66 -3.13
C PRO A 156 11.81 -10.73 -3.39
N LEU A 157 10.75 -11.26 -4.01
CA LEU A 157 9.56 -10.51 -4.38
C LEU A 157 8.33 -10.97 -3.61
N ILE A 158 7.59 -10.02 -3.07
CA ILE A 158 6.25 -10.22 -2.53
C ILE A 158 5.30 -9.32 -3.31
N VAL A 159 4.19 -9.86 -3.77
CA VAL A 159 3.19 -9.09 -4.51
C VAL A 159 1.86 -9.02 -3.75
N ILE A 160 1.24 -7.84 -3.74
CA ILE A 160 -0.02 -7.60 -3.03
C ILE A 160 -1.11 -7.18 -4.01
N GLY A 161 -2.24 -7.88 -4.00
CA GLY A 161 -3.41 -7.56 -4.83
C GLY A 161 -3.22 -7.77 -6.34
N ARG A 162 -2.23 -8.59 -6.74
CA ARG A 162 -1.91 -8.92 -8.13
C ARG A 162 -1.48 -10.38 -8.30
N SER A 163 -1.43 -10.84 -9.55
CA SER A 163 -1.09 -12.21 -9.92
C SER A 163 0.13 -12.27 -10.83
N GLU A 164 1.29 -12.55 -10.25
CA GLU A 164 2.56 -12.79 -10.93
C GLU A 164 3.07 -14.22 -10.70
N PRO A 165 3.53 -14.95 -11.74
CA PRO A 165 4.11 -16.27 -11.55
C PRO A 165 5.31 -16.26 -10.59
N GLU A 166 5.50 -17.37 -9.88
CA GLU A 166 6.70 -17.63 -9.05
C GLU A 166 6.98 -16.62 -7.92
N CYS A 167 6.00 -15.80 -7.54
CA CYS A 167 6.12 -14.82 -6.47
C CYS A 167 5.29 -15.22 -5.24
N ASP A 168 5.66 -14.75 -4.06
CA ASP A 168 4.74 -14.85 -2.92
C ASP A 168 3.62 -13.82 -3.06
N HIS A 169 2.36 -14.24 -2.87
CA HIS A 169 1.20 -13.38 -3.04
C HIS A 169 0.47 -13.18 -1.73
N ILE A 170 0.00 -11.95 -1.54
CA ILE A 170 -1.02 -11.62 -0.56
C ILE A 170 -2.20 -11.03 -1.33
N ARG A 171 -3.36 -11.65 -1.22
CA ARG A 171 -4.58 -11.25 -1.93
C ARG A 171 -5.73 -11.07 -0.96
N THR A 172 -6.58 -10.11 -1.26
CA THR A 172 -7.89 -9.98 -0.65
C THR A 172 -8.89 -10.86 -1.41
N ASP A 173 -9.90 -11.41 -0.74
CA ASP A 173 -11.02 -12.11 -1.39
C ASP A 173 -11.98 -11.16 -2.11
N ASN A 174 -11.49 -10.53 -3.19
CA ASN A 174 -12.25 -9.62 -4.03
C ASN A 174 -13.53 -10.26 -4.56
N ALA A 175 -13.41 -11.46 -5.13
CA ALA A 175 -14.53 -12.17 -5.73
C ALA A 175 -15.56 -12.62 -4.69
N GLY A 176 -15.12 -13.07 -3.51
CA GLY A 176 -16.02 -13.43 -2.41
C GLY A 176 -16.84 -12.24 -1.92
N ALA A 177 -16.18 -11.10 -1.68
CA ALA A 177 -16.84 -9.87 -1.25
C ALA A 177 -17.79 -9.30 -2.32
N ALA A 178 -17.38 -9.31 -3.60
CA ALA A 178 -18.24 -8.86 -4.70
C ALA A 178 -19.50 -9.72 -4.88
N ARG A 179 -19.39 -11.05 -4.69
CA ARG A 179 -20.56 -11.94 -4.65
C ARG A 179 -21.46 -11.63 -3.47
N ASP A 180 -20.90 -11.41 -2.28
CA ASP A 180 -21.67 -11.03 -1.09
C ASP A 180 -22.43 -9.72 -1.32
N ALA A 181 -21.82 -8.73 -1.97
CA ALA A 181 -22.48 -7.48 -2.33
C ALA A 181 -23.74 -7.71 -3.20
N ALA A 182 -23.59 -8.48 -4.28
CA ALA A 182 -24.70 -8.81 -5.18
C ALA A 182 -25.81 -9.59 -4.44
N ALA A 183 -25.43 -10.60 -3.65
CA ALA A 183 -26.37 -11.41 -2.88
C ALA A 183 -27.19 -10.57 -1.90
N ARG A 184 -26.54 -9.63 -1.20
CA ARG A 184 -27.21 -8.73 -0.25
C ARG A 184 -28.19 -7.78 -0.93
N PHE A 185 -27.81 -7.19 -2.06
CA PHE A 185 -28.75 -6.34 -2.79
C PHE A 185 -29.98 -7.12 -3.26
N VAL A 186 -29.79 -8.30 -3.85
CA VAL A 186 -30.91 -9.13 -4.31
C VAL A 186 -31.78 -9.62 -3.14
N ALA A 187 -31.17 -9.99 -2.01
CA ALA A 187 -31.89 -10.38 -0.79
C ALA A 187 -32.72 -9.21 -0.21
N SER A 188 -32.28 -7.97 -0.45
CA SER A 188 -32.99 -6.74 -0.08
C SER A 188 -34.09 -6.34 -1.06
N GLY A 189 -34.33 -7.17 -2.09
CA GLY A 189 -35.41 -6.98 -3.07
C GLY A 189 -35.03 -6.19 -4.32
N PHE A 190 -33.81 -5.65 -4.40
CA PHE A 190 -33.36 -4.91 -5.57
C PHE A 190 -33.21 -5.82 -6.80
N ARG A 191 -33.64 -5.30 -7.97
CA ARG A 191 -33.58 -6.05 -9.24
C ARG A 191 -32.82 -5.31 -10.32
N ARG A 192 -32.79 -3.97 -10.30
CA ARG A 192 -31.96 -3.16 -11.20
C ARG A 192 -30.71 -2.72 -10.46
N LEU A 193 -29.62 -3.44 -10.65
CA LEU A 193 -28.35 -3.16 -9.99
C LEU A 193 -27.42 -2.37 -10.92
N GLY A 194 -26.60 -1.50 -10.32
CA GLY A 194 -25.50 -0.85 -10.99
C GLY A 194 -24.17 -1.44 -10.54
N LEU A 195 -23.22 -1.48 -11.46
CA LEU A 195 -21.81 -1.71 -11.15
C LEU A 195 -21.05 -0.46 -11.57
N ALA A 196 -20.38 0.18 -10.61
CA ALA A 196 -19.52 1.33 -10.84
C ALA A 196 -18.06 0.87 -10.80
N GLY A 197 -17.49 0.65 -11.99
CA GLY A 197 -16.15 0.11 -12.20
C GLY A 197 -15.10 1.14 -12.60
N SER A 198 -13.94 0.65 -13.02
CA SER A 198 -12.82 1.50 -13.43
C SER A 198 -12.08 0.99 -14.66
N ALA A 199 -11.73 1.91 -15.56
CA ALA A 199 -10.91 1.61 -16.73
C ALA A 199 -9.43 1.31 -16.38
N SER A 200 -9.00 1.49 -15.12
CA SER A 200 -7.67 1.10 -14.65
C SER A 200 -7.38 -0.40 -14.84
N GLY A 201 -8.43 -1.24 -14.85
CA GLY A 201 -8.35 -2.65 -15.24
C GLY A 201 -7.41 -3.50 -14.39
N THR A 202 -7.10 -3.09 -13.15
CA THR A 202 -6.20 -3.88 -12.29
C THR A 202 -6.82 -5.25 -12.00
N PRO A 203 -6.02 -6.32 -11.77
CA PRO A 203 -6.57 -7.65 -11.52
C PRO A 203 -7.59 -7.69 -10.38
N SER A 204 -7.38 -6.92 -9.31
CA SER A 204 -8.32 -6.85 -8.18
C SER A 204 -9.64 -6.17 -8.56
N ILE A 205 -9.61 -5.12 -9.40
CA ILE A 205 -10.82 -4.45 -9.89
C ILE A 205 -11.60 -5.38 -10.81
N VAL A 206 -10.93 -6.02 -11.77
CA VAL A 206 -11.55 -6.98 -12.70
C VAL A 206 -12.19 -8.15 -11.93
N GLU A 207 -11.51 -8.70 -10.92
CA GLU A 207 -12.09 -9.75 -10.06
C GLU A 207 -13.37 -9.30 -9.34
N ARG A 208 -13.46 -8.04 -8.88
CA ARG A 208 -14.67 -7.49 -8.26
C ARG A 208 -15.79 -7.32 -9.29
N GLU A 209 -15.47 -6.72 -10.43
CA GLU A 209 -16.42 -6.44 -11.51
C GLU A 209 -17.08 -7.73 -12.03
N ASP A 210 -16.25 -8.73 -12.38
CA ASP A 210 -16.71 -9.99 -12.96
C ASP A 210 -17.53 -10.79 -11.95
N ALA A 211 -17.07 -10.88 -10.69
CA ALA A 211 -17.74 -11.66 -9.67
C ALA A 211 -19.09 -11.06 -9.25
N PHE A 212 -19.18 -9.73 -9.12
CA PHE A 212 -20.45 -9.06 -8.83
C PHE A 212 -21.46 -9.29 -9.97
N ARG A 213 -21.04 -9.06 -11.21
CA ARG A 213 -21.91 -9.17 -12.38
C ARG A 213 -22.42 -10.60 -12.56
N ALA A 214 -21.53 -11.58 -12.47
CA ALA A 214 -21.90 -12.99 -12.61
C ALA A 214 -22.92 -13.42 -11.54
N GLU A 215 -22.72 -13.00 -10.29
CA GLU A 215 -23.59 -13.39 -9.19
C GLU A 215 -24.95 -12.69 -9.23
N ALA A 216 -24.98 -11.40 -9.54
CA ALA A 216 -26.22 -10.65 -9.70
C ALA A 216 -27.12 -11.27 -10.79
N VAL A 217 -26.54 -11.61 -11.95
CA VAL A 217 -27.26 -12.29 -13.04
C VAL A 217 -27.73 -13.68 -12.60
N ARG A 218 -26.87 -14.45 -11.91
CA ARG A 218 -27.24 -15.77 -11.37
C ARG A 218 -28.42 -15.71 -10.40
N LEU A 219 -28.55 -14.62 -9.66
CA LEU A 219 -29.63 -14.35 -8.71
C LEU A 219 -30.86 -13.66 -9.33
N GLY A 220 -30.86 -13.46 -10.65
CA GLY A 220 -31.99 -12.92 -11.40
C GLY A 220 -32.13 -11.40 -11.33
N ALA A 221 -31.04 -10.67 -11.11
CA ALA A 221 -30.99 -9.21 -11.23
C ALA A 221 -30.36 -8.77 -12.55
N GLU A 222 -30.79 -7.60 -13.03
CA GLU A 222 -30.19 -6.92 -14.17
C GLU A 222 -29.04 -6.04 -13.68
N VAL A 223 -27.95 -5.95 -14.45
CA VAL A 223 -26.78 -5.15 -14.10
C VAL A 223 -26.44 -4.15 -15.19
N ILE A 224 -26.54 -2.86 -14.87
CA ILE A 224 -26.03 -1.78 -15.70
C ILE A 224 -24.60 -1.49 -15.26
N PHE A 225 -23.64 -1.61 -16.18
CA PHE A 225 -22.22 -1.50 -15.87
C PHE A 225 -21.58 -0.32 -16.59
N GLU A 226 -20.93 0.54 -15.83
CA GLU A 226 -20.18 1.69 -16.32
C GLU A 226 -18.81 1.76 -15.65
N ARG A 227 -17.80 2.24 -16.37
CA ARG A 227 -16.43 2.42 -15.85
C ARG A 227 -15.99 3.86 -15.94
N GLY A 228 -15.45 4.41 -14.85
CA GLY A 228 -14.80 5.72 -14.84
C GLY A 228 -13.42 5.65 -15.50
N GLY A 229 -12.86 6.79 -15.89
CA GLY A 229 -11.51 6.85 -16.48
C GLY A 229 -10.41 6.29 -15.57
N ASP A 230 -10.55 6.45 -14.25
CA ASP A 230 -9.64 5.88 -13.25
C ASP A 230 -10.42 5.43 -11.99
N SER A 231 -9.71 4.87 -11.00
CA SER A 231 -10.24 4.32 -9.75
C SER A 231 -10.27 5.39 -8.63
N ASP A 232 -10.74 6.59 -8.97
CA ASP A 232 -10.72 7.77 -8.10
C ASP A 232 -12.09 8.48 -8.04
N TYR A 233 -12.13 9.59 -7.31
CA TYR A 233 -13.33 10.38 -7.11
C TYR A 233 -13.90 10.95 -8.41
N ALA A 234 -13.04 11.41 -9.33
CA ALA A 234 -13.47 11.95 -10.62
C ALA A 234 -14.10 10.86 -11.48
N GLY A 235 -13.49 9.67 -11.53
CA GLY A 235 -14.06 8.49 -12.17
C GLY A 235 -15.41 8.08 -11.58
N GLY A 236 -15.60 8.24 -10.26
CA GLY A 236 -16.89 8.05 -9.58
C GLY A 236 -17.99 8.97 -10.11
N ARG A 237 -17.72 10.27 -10.26
CA ARG A 237 -18.68 11.22 -10.81
C ARG A 237 -19.02 10.92 -12.28
N GLU A 238 -18.02 10.57 -13.08
CA GLU A 238 -18.25 10.19 -14.48
C GLU A 238 -19.21 9.00 -14.60
N VAL A 239 -19.02 7.98 -13.75
CA VAL A 239 -19.89 6.81 -13.71
C VAL A 239 -21.30 7.19 -13.27
N ALA A 240 -21.44 8.02 -12.24
CA ALA A 240 -22.74 8.48 -11.75
C ALA A 240 -23.54 9.19 -12.84
N GLN A 241 -22.90 10.07 -13.60
CA GLN A 241 -23.55 10.79 -14.71
C GLN A 241 -24.07 9.85 -15.79
N ARG A 242 -23.41 8.71 -16.02
CA ARG A 242 -23.84 7.69 -17.00
C ARG A 242 -24.88 6.72 -16.45
N LEU A 243 -24.78 6.33 -15.18
CA LEU A 243 -25.72 5.38 -14.54
C LEU A 243 -27.02 6.05 -14.10
N LEU A 244 -26.94 7.21 -13.45
CA LEU A 244 -28.05 7.79 -12.70
C LEU A 244 -28.97 8.68 -13.54
N LYS A 245 -28.49 9.19 -14.68
CA LYS A 245 -29.30 10.00 -15.63
C LYS A 245 -30.15 9.16 -16.58
N ARG A 246 -30.11 7.84 -16.45
CA ARG A 246 -30.93 6.92 -17.24
C ARG A 246 -32.37 6.92 -16.74
N SER A 247 -33.31 6.66 -17.65
CA SER A 247 -34.72 6.45 -17.28
C SER A 247 -34.94 5.15 -16.50
N ASP A 248 -34.13 4.12 -16.79
CA ASP A 248 -34.11 2.81 -16.13
C ASP A 248 -32.98 2.70 -15.09
N ARG A 249 -32.66 3.79 -14.40
CA ARG A 249 -31.53 3.87 -13.45
C ARG A 249 -31.53 2.72 -12.43
N PRO A 250 -30.35 2.28 -11.97
CA PRO A 250 -30.23 1.26 -10.92
C PRO A 250 -30.76 1.78 -9.57
N GLU A 251 -31.26 0.85 -8.76
CA GLU A 251 -31.78 1.07 -7.40
C GLU A 251 -30.67 0.91 -6.36
N ALA A 252 -29.69 0.06 -6.66
CA ALA A 252 -28.55 -0.19 -5.80
C ALA A 252 -27.27 -0.35 -6.65
N ILE A 253 -26.16 0.23 -6.19
CA ILE A 253 -24.89 0.24 -6.92
C ILE A 253 -23.78 -0.32 -6.06
N PHE A 254 -23.03 -1.27 -6.62
CA PHE A 254 -21.74 -1.69 -6.07
C PHE A 254 -20.62 -0.90 -6.75
N CYS A 255 -19.82 -0.21 -5.96
CA CYS A 255 -18.66 0.54 -6.39
C CYS A 255 -17.40 -0.29 -6.12
N VAL A 256 -16.55 -0.45 -7.14
CA VAL A 256 -15.35 -1.30 -7.04
C VAL A 256 -14.31 -0.76 -6.06
N ASN A 257 -14.41 0.51 -5.66
CA ASN A 257 -13.73 1.07 -4.49
C ASN A 257 -14.50 2.25 -3.88
N ASP A 258 -14.05 2.69 -2.70
CA ASP A 258 -14.67 3.78 -1.94
C ASP A 258 -14.54 5.15 -2.62
N LEU A 259 -13.43 5.42 -3.31
CA LEU A 259 -13.26 6.72 -3.99
C LEU A 259 -14.28 6.92 -5.11
N ILE A 260 -14.54 5.87 -5.89
CA ILE A 260 -15.62 5.86 -6.88
C ILE A 260 -16.97 6.04 -6.18
N ALA A 261 -17.18 5.38 -5.04
CA ALA A 261 -18.41 5.53 -4.27
C ALA A 261 -18.63 6.98 -3.83
N PHE A 262 -17.60 7.66 -3.30
CA PHE A 262 -17.72 9.06 -2.88
C PHE A 262 -18.09 9.98 -4.03
N GLY A 263 -17.41 9.87 -5.16
CA GLY A 263 -17.75 10.64 -6.36
C GLY A 263 -19.17 10.38 -6.83
N LEU A 264 -19.60 9.12 -6.77
CA LEU A 264 -20.94 8.74 -7.18
C LEU A 264 -22.02 9.26 -6.22
N MET A 265 -21.80 9.17 -4.92
CA MET A 265 -22.73 9.65 -3.89
C MET A 265 -22.90 11.16 -3.94
N ASP A 266 -21.82 11.90 -4.16
CA ASP A 266 -21.88 13.36 -4.24
C ASP A 266 -22.59 13.84 -5.53
N ASP A 267 -22.33 13.21 -6.69
CA ASP A 267 -23.07 13.51 -7.93
C ASP A 267 -24.56 13.17 -7.76
N ALA A 268 -24.89 12.02 -7.13
CA ALA A 268 -26.27 11.63 -6.83
C ALA A 268 -27.01 12.67 -5.95
N ARG A 269 -26.36 13.18 -4.90
CA ARG A 269 -26.95 14.15 -3.99
C ARG A 269 -27.05 15.55 -4.59
N HIS A 270 -25.98 16.02 -5.21
CA HIS A 270 -25.87 17.43 -5.59
C HIS A 270 -26.40 17.72 -6.99
N GLU A 271 -26.24 16.80 -7.94
CA GLU A 271 -26.72 17.00 -9.33
C GLU A 271 -28.15 16.49 -9.51
N LEU A 272 -28.55 15.45 -8.75
CA LEU A 272 -29.85 14.79 -8.92
C LEU A 272 -30.77 14.87 -7.69
N GLY A 273 -30.28 15.38 -6.55
CA GLY A 273 -31.10 15.54 -5.34
C GLY A 273 -31.50 14.23 -4.67
N LEU A 274 -30.78 13.13 -4.91
CA LEU A 274 -31.13 11.81 -4.37
C LEU A 274 -30.72 11.68 -2.90
N SER A 275 -31.60 11.07 -2.10
CA SER A 275 -31.33 10.69 -0.73
C SER A 275 -30.78 9.27 -0.67
N LEU A 276 -29.74 9.04 0.12
CA LEU A 276 -29.15 7.72 0.32
C LEU A 276 -29.42 7.28 1.76
N PRO A 277 -29.91 6.04 1.99
CA PRO A 277 -30.10 4.96 1.01
C PRO A 277 -31.47 4.95 0.29
N GLN A 278 -32.38 5.88 0.59
CA GLN A 278 -33.81 5.79 0.21
C GLN A 278 -34.06 5.79 -1.30
N ASP A 279 -33.36 6.62 -2.06
CA ASP A 279 -33.49 6.70 -3.52
C ASP A 279 -32.41 5.86 -4.24
N LEU A 280 -31.31 5.56 -3.56
CA LEU A 280 -30.16 4.85 -4.09
C LEU A 280 -29.35 4.20 -2.97
N SER A 281 -29.22 2.87 -3.02
CA SER A 281 -28.33 2.13 -2.11
C SER A 281 -26.93 1.99 -2.71
N VAL A 282 -25.87 2.19 -1.92
CA VAL A 282 -24.48 2.15 -2.39
C VAL A 282 -23.62 1.32 -1.44
N ILE A 283 -22.92 0.33 -2.00
CA ILE A 283 -21.88 -0.43 -1.32
C ILE A 283 -20.53 -0.14 -1.98
N GLY A 284 -19.53 0.24 -1.19
CA GLY A 284 -18.15 0.46 -1.63
C GLY A 284 -17.22 -0.73 -1.42
N PHE A 285 -15.93 -0.49 -1.59
CA PHE A 285 -14.86 -1.42 -1.27
C PHE A 285 -13.60 -0.66 -0.85
N ASP A 286 -12.92 -1.15 0.18
CA ASP A 286 -11.60 -0.78 0.74
C ASP A 286 -11.71 -0.44 2.23
N ASP A 287 -12.78 0.23 2.63
CA ASP A 287 -12.99 0.86 3.94
C ASP A 287 -11.89 1.86 4.30
N VAL A 288 -11.65 2.81 3.39
CA VAL A 288 -10.76 3.94 3.68
C VAL A 288 -11.36 4.82 4.80
N PRO A 289 -10.54 5.56 5.57
CA PRO A 289 -11.05 6.35 6.70
C PRO A 289 -12.23 7.27 6.36
N GLU A 290 -12.22 7.85 5.16
CA GLU A 290 -13.26 8.72 4.62
C GLU A 290 -14.62 8.04 4.53
N ALA A 291 -14.66 6.70 4.41
CA ALA A 291 -15.91 5.94 4.34
C ALA A 291 -16.75 6.06 5.63
N ALA A 292 -16.10 6.32 6.76
CA ALA A 292 -16.76 6.50 8.06
C ALA A 292 -17.17 7.96 8.34
N TRP A 293 -16.83 8.91 7.48
CA TRP A 293 -17.19 10.31 7.71
C TRP A 293 -18.70 10.50 7.61
N ASP A 294 -19.25 11.43 8.41
CA ASP A 294 -20.69 11.68 8.47
C ASP A 294 -21.30 11.99 7.10
N ALA A 295 -20.54 12.66 6.23
CA ALA A 295 -20.94 12.96 4.85
C ALA A 295 -21.19 11.71 4.00
N TYR A 296 -20.50 10.60 4.27
CA TYR A 296 -20.61 9.38 3.48
C TYR A 296 -21.31 8.27 4.23
N ASN A 297 -20.87 7.93 5.45
CA ASN A 297 -21.36 6.76 6.19
C ASN A 297 -21.51 5.55 5.25
N LEU A 298 -20.47 5.30 4.46
CA LEU A 298 -20.46 4.34 3.38
C LEU A 298 -20.38 2.92 3.92
N THR A 299 -21.35 2.08 3.59
CA THR A 299 -21.27 0.63 3.74
C THR A 299 -20.24 0.10 2.74
N THR A 300 -19.20 -0.60 3.19
CA THR A 300 -18.08 -1.01 2.32
C THR A 300 -17.35 -2.23 2.84
N PHE A 301 -16.72 -3.00 1.95
CA PHE A 301 -15.88 -4.14 2.32
C PHE A 301 -14.49 -3.68 2.74
N ARG A 302 -14.08 -4.06 3.96
CA ARG A 302 -12.79 -3.63 4.52
C ARG A 302 -11.64 -4.49 4.03
N GLN A 303 -10.61 -3.82 3.49
CA GLN A 303 -9.28 -4.39 3.38
C GLN A 303 -8.46 -3.97 4.59
N ASN A 304 -7.91 -4.92 5.36
CA ASN A 304 -7.11 -4.57 6.54
C ASN A 304 -5.62 -4.36 6.16
N PRO A 305 -5.13 -3.10 6.14
CA PRO A 305 -3.76 -2.81 5.70
C PRO A 305 -2.71 -3.31 6.69
N ASP A 306 -2.99 -3.33 7.99
CA ASP A 306 -2.07 -3.85 9.00
C ASP A 306 -1.94 -5.38 8.91
N LEU A 307 -3.03 -6.10 8.60
CA LEU A 307 -3.00 -7.54 8.37
C LEU A 307 -2.22 -7.89 7.10
N LEU A 308 -2.42 -7.15 6.01
CA LEU A 308 -1.63 -7.29 4.78
C LEU A 308 -0.14 -7.04 5.04
N ALA A 309 0.19 -5.99 5.80
CA ALA A 309 1.56 -5.66 6.16
C ALA A 309 2.19 -6.75 7.04
N ALA A 310 1.46 -7.28 8.02
CA ALA A 310 1.93 -8.39 8.85
C ALA A 310 2.24 -9.64 8.01
N LYS A 311 1.37 -9.99 7.07
CA LYS A 311 1.60 -11.10 6.13
C LYS A 311 2.79 -10.87 5.21
N ALA A 312 3.04 -9.62 4.80
CA ALA A 312 4.25 -9.30 4.05
C ALA A 312 5.50 -9.53 4.91
N MET A 313 5.50 -9.17 6.19
CA MET A 313 6.64 -9.43 7.07
C MET A 313 6.88 -10.93 7.28
N GLU A 314 5.82 -11.72 7.48
CA GLU A 314 5.93 -13.19 7.59
C GLU A 314 6.59 -13.82 6.35
N LEU A 315 6.21 -13.34 5.16
CA LEU A 315 6.79 -13.79 3.89
C LEU A 315 8.24 -13.36 3.73
N LEU A 316 8.58 -12.12 4.13
CA LEU A 316 9.97 -11.65 4.13
C LEU A 316 10.85 -12.51 5.03
N ASP A 317 10.43 -12.76 6.27
CA ASP A 317 11.15 -13.59 7.23
C ASP A 317 11.35 -15.02 6.70
N ARG A 318 10.30 -15.59 6.11
CA ARG A 318 10.36 -16.91 5.48
C ARG A 318 11.40 -16.96 4.37
N ARG A 319 11.45 -15.95 3.50
CA ARG A 319 12.41 -15.87 2.39
C ARG A 319 13.84 -15.63 2.85
N GLN A 320 14.03 -14.84 3.90
CA GLN A 320 15.35 -14.65 4.50
C GLN A 320 15.88 -15.93 5.15
N GLY A 321 15.00 -16.73 5.76
CA GLY A 321 15.38 -18.03 6.32
C GLY A 321 15.72 -19.09 5.27
N ASN A 322 14.95 -19.15 4.18
CA ASN A 322 15.26 -20.04 3.04
C ASN A 322 14.72 -19.46 1.71
N PRO A 323 15.59 -18.89 0.86
CA PRO A 323 15.20 -18.29 -0.41
C PRO A 323 14.57 -19.28 -1.41
N GLN A 324 14.86 -20.58 -1.29
CA GLN A 324 14.46 -21.64 -2.24
C GLN A 324 13.08 -22.24 -1.95
N LEU A 325 12.35 -21.70 -0.97
CA LEU A 325 11.00 -22.19 -0.67
C LEU A 325 10.04 -21.97 -1.85
N PRO A 326 9.04 -22.86 -2.03
CA PRO A 326 8.04 -22.64 -3.06
C PRO A 326 7.23 -21.36 -2.76
N PRO A 327 6.76 -20.65 -3.81
CA PRO A 327 5.85 -19.51 -3.68
C PRO A 327 4.62 -19.83 -2.83
N MET A 328 4.21 -18.89 -1.99
CA MET A 328 3.01 -19.01 -1.15
C MET A 328 1.94 -18.00 -1.57
N VAL A 329 0.69 -18.44 -1.61
CA VAL A 329 -0.47 -17.58 -1.83
C VAL A 329 -1.26 -17.47 -0.53
N THR A 330 -1.32 -16.27 0.01
CA THR A 330 -2.16 -15.93 1.17
C THR A 330 -3.40 -15.21 0.68
N LYS A 331 -4.58 -15.71 1.06
CA LYS A 331 -5.87 -15.07 0.77
C LYS A 331 -6.51 -14.59 2.07
N LEU A 332 -6.85 -13.30 2.14
CA LEU A 332 -7.46 -12.66 3.30
C LEU A 332 -8.92 -12.31 3.03
N ALA A 333 -9.78 -12.50 4.02
CA ALA A 333 -11.17 -12.07 3.94
C ALA A 333 -11.27 -10.54 3.91
N ALA A 334 -12.28 -10.04 3.20
CA ALA A 334 -12.73 -8.65 3.27
C ALA A 334 -14.11 -8.62 3.94
N PRO A 335 -14.21 -8.36 5.25
CA PRO A 335 -15.50 -8.30 5.92
C PRO A 335 -16.27 -7.03 5.52
N LEU A 336 -17.60 -7.13 5.43
CA LEU A 336 -18.46 -5.98 5.21
C LEU A 336 -18.56 -5.12 6.47
N VAL A 337 -18.37 -3.82 6.31
CA VAL A 337 -18.63 -2.81 7.34
C VAL A 337 -19.93 -2.12 6.98
N VAL A 338 -20.98 -2.41 7.75
CA VAL A 338 -22.32 -1.85 7.51
C VAL A 338 -22.41 -0.46 8.13
N ARG A 339 -22.83 0.51 7.32
CA ARG A 339 -23.14 1.89 7.70
C ARG A 339 -24.48 2.30 7.07
N GLN A 340 -24.66 3.57 6.71
CA GLN A 340 -25.97 4.13 6.35
C GLN A 340 -26.20 4.24 4.83
N SER A 341 -25.18 4.05 3.98
CA SER A 341 -25.34 4.26 2.54
C SER A 341 -26.09 3.16 1.78
N ALA A 342 -26.40 2.02 2.41
CA ALA A 342 -27.07 0.90 1.76
C ALA A 342 -28.21 0.36 2.61
N GLU A 343 -29.37 0.18 1.99
CA GLU A 343 -30.47 -0.60 2.56
C GLU A 343 -30.15 -2.09 2.37
N LEU A 344 -29.98 -2.79 3.48
CA LEU A 344 -29.65 -4.21 3.49
C LEU A 344 -30.69 -4.95 4.32
N ALA A 345 -31.25 -6.03 3.76
CA ALA A 345 -32.04 -6.97 4.53
C ALA A 345 -31.21 -7.48 5.72
N GLU A 346 -31.82 -7.50 6.91
CA GLU A 346 -31.20 -8.13 8.06
C GLU A 346 -30.86 -9.57 7.69
N ASN A 347 -29.58 -9.93 7.80
CA ASN A 347 -29.19 -11.32 7.64
C ASN A 347 -29.92 -12.13 8.71
N SER A 348 -30.88 -12.96 8.31
CA SER A 348 -31.34 -14.10 9.11
C SER A 348 -30.23 -15.16 9.12
N SER A 349 -29.08 -14.85 9.72
CA SER A 349 -28.00 -15.81 9.91
C SER A 349 -28.08 -16.41 11.31
N ALA A 350 -28.57 -17.65 11.34
CA ALA A 350 -27.86 -18.76 11.99
C ALA A 350 -27.37 -18.54 13.44
N ASP A 351 -28.30 -18.34 14.37
CA ASP A 351 -28.16 -18.84 15.74
C ASP A 351 -28.87 -20.20 15.81
N GLY A 352 -28.18 -21.23 15.37
CA GLY A 352 -28.75 -22.56 15.20
C GLY A 352 -27.71 -23.65 15.31
N GLU A 353 -26.80 -23.56 16.27
CA GLU A 353 -26.09 -24.72 16.82
C GLU A 353 -25.59 -24.35 18.23
N ARG A 354 -26.23 -24.97 19.23
CA ARG A 354 -25.76 -25.05 20.61
C ARG A 354 -24.96 -26.33 20.79
#